data_AF-A0A349PKX3-F1
#
_entry.id   AF-A0A349PKX3-F1
#
_cell.length_a   1.000
_cell.length_b   1.000
_cell.length_c   1.000
_cell.angle_alpha   90.00
_cell.angle_beta   90.00
_cell.angle_gamma   90.00
#
_symmetry.space_group_name_H-M   'P 1'
#
loop_
_entity.id
_entity.type
_entity.pdbx_description
1 polymer ?
#
loop_
_entity_poly.entity_id
_entity_poly.type
_entity_poly.pdbx_seq_one_letter_code
_entity_poly.pdbx_strand_id
1 'polypeptide(L)'
;MKIAIYGQYYQNSTEPIIKDIFTFLTKNNVEIIIEVNFLEILIEKNLILKDYPTFESHTELDSSFDILISIGGDGTILRAATLVRDSGVPILGINAGRLGFLATVQKDNIAAFLQFIIDKKYSISKRTLLSLSCFPENEAIKDLNFAINEISVSRKETTSMITIETYLNNEYLNSYWADGLIIATPTGST
;
A
#
# COMPACT_ATOMS: atom_id res chain seq x y z
N MET A 1 -15.63 -5.75 14.57
CA MET A 1 -14.73 -4.97 13.69
C MET A 1 -13.78 -5.96 13.05
N LYS A 2 -13.64 -5.91 11.73
CA LYS A 2 -12.80 -6.83 10.95
C LYS A 2 -11.65 -6.06 10.32
N ILE A 3 -10.42 -6.46 10.64
CA ILE A 3 -9.19 -5.76 10.23
C ILE A 3 -8.29 -6.70 9.46
N ALA A 4 -7.86 -6.25 8.28
CA ALA A 4 -6.78 -6.88 7.54
C ALA A 4 -5.43 -6.31 8.00
N ILE A 5 -4.41 -7.14 8.15
CA ILE A 5 -3.05 -6.71 8.49
C ILE A 5 -2.08 -7.16 7.40
N TYR A 6 -1.29 -6.21 6.92
CA TYR A 6 -0.26 -6.43 5.91
C TYR A 6 1.07 -5.80 6.34
N GLY A 7 2.17 -6.49 6.08
CA GLY A 7 3.52 -5.95 6.23
C GLY A 7 4.44 -6.59 5.20
N GLN A 8 5.22 -5.78 4.49
CA GLN A 8 6.09 -6.30 3.42
C GLN A 8 7.35 -6.96 3.97
N TYR A 9 7.88 -6.43 5.08
CA TYR A 9 9.13 -6.89 5.68
C TYR A 9 9.07 -6.76 7.19
N TYR A 10 9.85 -7.61 7.86
CA TYR A 10 10.13 -7.49 9.29
C TYR A 10 11.51 -6.83 9.51
N GLN A 11 11.57 -5.90 10.46
CA GLN A 11 12.83 -5.38 10.99
C GLN A 11 12.77 -5.43 12.53
N ASN A 12 13.90 -5.63 13.21
CA ASN A 12 13.91 -5.72 14.67
C ASN A 12 13.32 -4.46 15.36
N SER A 13 13.38 -3.30 14.71
CA SER A 13 12.75 -2.06 15.21
C SER A 13 11.21 -2.11 15.21
N THR A 14 10.60 -2.95 14.37
CA THR A 14 9.14 -3.06 14.19
C THR A 14 8.50 -4.03 15.18
N GLU A 15 9.28 -4.88 15.85
CA GLU A 15 8.78 -5.90 16.78
C GLU A 15 7.86 -5.35 17.88
N PRO A 16 8.23 -4.28 18.62
CA PRO A 16 7.38 -3.79 19.70
C PRO A 16 6.06 -3.22 19.16
N ILE A 17 6.10 -2.57 17.99
CA ILE A 17 4.93 -2.01 17.30
C ILE A 17 3.94 -3.13 16.96
N ILE A 18 4.44 -4.19 16.34
CA ILE A 18 3.65 -5.37 15.99
C ILE A 18 3.02 -5.96 17.25
N LYS A 19 3.81 -6.23 18.29
CA LYS A 19 3.32 -6.79 19.55
C LYS A 19 2.22 -5.92 20.19
N ASP A 20 2.40 -4.60 20.21
CA ASP A 20 1.43 -3.67 20.78
C ASP A 20 0.11 -3.66 19.98
N ILE A 21 0.19 -3.68 18.64
CA ILE A 21 -0.99 -3.78 17.77
C ILE A 21 -1.76 -5.07 18.06
N PHE A 22 -1.09 -6.22 18.01
CA PHE A 22 -1.76 -7.52 18.22
C PHE A 22 -2.34 -7.65 19.62
N THR A 23 -1.62 -7.17 20.65
CA THR A 23 -2.11 -7.16 22.04
C THR A 23 -3.36 -6.29 22.17
N PHE A 24 -3.36 -5.09 21.59
CA PHE A 24 -4.51 -4.18 21.63
C PHE A 24 -5.72 -4.74 20.88
N LEU A 25 -5.54 -5.23 19.65
CA LEU A 25 -6.62 -5.76 18.84
C LEU A 25 -7.25 -7.02 19.47
N THR A 26 -6.42 -7.91 20.01
CA THR A 26 -6.91 -9.12 20.71
C THR A 26 -7.70 -8.75 21.97
N LYS A 27 -7.19 -7.81 22.78
CA LYS A 27 -7.86 -7.34 24.00
C LYS A 27 -9.25 -6.75 23.72
N ASN A 28 -9.43 -6.14 22.55
CA ASN A 28 -10.69 -5.52 22.13
C ASN A 28 -11.57 -6.44 21.26
N ASN A 29 -11.29 -7.74 21.18
CA ASN A 29 -12.06 -8.72 20.40
C ASN A 29 -12.24 -8.31 18.92
N VAL A 30 -11.19 -7.75 18.31
CA VAL A 30 -11.17 -7.45 16.88
C VAL A 30 -10.90 -8.74 16.10
N GLU A 31 -11.63 -8.94 15.01
CA GLU A 31 -11.36 -10.03 14.07
C GLU A 31 -10.15 -9.64 13.20
N ILE A 32 -9.05 -10.38 13.32
CA ILE A 32 -7.77 -10.08 12.67
C ILE A 32 -7.54 -11.12 11.57
N ILE A 33 -7.36 -10.64 10.34
CA ILE A 33 -6.98 -11.45 9.17
C ILE A 33 -5.63 -10.93 8.69
N ILE A 34 -4.66 -11.81 8.42
CA ILE A 34 -3.28 -11.42 8.12
C ILE A 34 -2.91 -11.87 6.71
N GLU A 35 -2.15 -11.06 5.96
CA GLU A 35 -1.64 -11.50 4.67
C GLU A 35 -0.70 -12.72 4.84
N VAL A 36 -0.82 -13.71 3.96
CA VAL A 36 -0.18 -15.03 4.13
C VAL A 36 1.33 -14.95 4.35
N ASN A 37 2.05 -14.21 3.49
CA ASN A 37 3.50 -14.10 3.58
C ASN A 37 3.91 -13.32 4.84
N PHE A 38 3.13 -12.32 5.24
CA PHE A 38 3.39 -11.59 6.47
C PHE A 38 3.20 -12.49 7.70
N LEU A 39 2.16 -13.34 7.74
CA LEU A 39 1.97 -14.29 8.84
C LEU A 39 3.15 -15.25 8.97
N GLU A 40 3.64 -15.81 7.86
CA GLU A 40 4.82 -16.69 7.86
C GLU A 40 6.03 -16.00 8.49
N ILE A 41 6.31 -14.75 8.11
CA ILE A 41 7.38 -13.94 8.70
C ILE A 41 7.19 -13.76 10.21
N LEU A 42 5.96 -13.50 10.68
CA LEU A 42 5.67 -13.29 12.10
C LEU A 42 5.90 -14.56 12.93
N ILE A 43 5.55 -15.73 12.37
CA ILE A 43 5.75 -17.04 12.99
C ILE A 43 7.23 -17.36 13.05
N GLU A 44 7.97 -17.22 11.94
CA GLU A 44 9.42 -17.46 11.89
C GLU A 44 10.20 -16.62 12.92
N LYS A 45 9.72 -15.40 13.20
CA LYS A 45 10.32 -14.49 14.18
C LYS A 45 9.80 -14.67 15.61
N ASN A 46 8.95 -15.66 15.88
CA ASN A 46 8.34 -15.92 17.19
C ASN A 46 7.59 -14.70 17.77
N LEU A 47 7.03 -13.85 16.91
CA LEU A 47 6.24 -12.69 17.34
C LEU A 47 4.82 -13.09 17.70
N ILE A 48 4.34 -14.16 17.06
CA ILE A 48 3.00 -14.70 17.19
C ILE A 48 3.13 -16.22 17.31
N LEU A 49 2.34 -16.80 18.22
CA LEU A 49 2.29 -18.24 18.49
C LEU A 49 0.95 -18.89 18.09
N LYS A 50 0.03 -18.11 17.52
CA LYS A 50 -1.34 -18.51 17.21
C LYS A 50 -1.58 -18.34 15.71
N ASP A 51 -2.30 -19.30 15.13
CA ASP A 51 -2.82 -19.18 13.78
C ASP A 51 -3.89 -18.09 13.69
N TYR A 52 -3.82 -17.30 12.63
CA TYR A 52 -4.82 -16.32 12.24
C TYR A 52 -5.38 -16.69 10.87
N PRO A 53 -6.65 -16.37 10.58
CA PRO A 53 -7.16 -16.45 9.23
C PRO A 53 -6.31 -15.56 8.30
N THR A 54 -6.13 -16.02 7.05
CA THR A 54 -5.27 -15.34 6.08
C THR A 54 -6.02 -14.81 4.87
N PHE A 55 -5.35 -13.93 4.14
CA PHE A 55 -5.71 -13.55 2.77
C PHE A 55 -4.43 -13.48 1.91
N GLU A 56 -4.55 -13.66 0.60
CA GLU A 56 -3.38 -13.64 -0.30
C GLU A 56 -3.50 -12.58 -1.40
N SER A 57 -4.72 -12.25 -1.79
CA SER A 57 -4.97 -11.47 -2.99
C SER A 57 -6.08 -10.44 -2.82
N HIS A 58 -6.21 -9.58 -3.84
CA HIS A 58 -7.20 -8.50 -3.85
C HIS A 58 -8.64 -8.98 -3.96
N THR A 59 -8.88 -10.24 -4.33
CA THR A 59 -10.23 -10.80 -4.46
C THR A 59 -10.80 -11.25 -3.12
N GLU A 60 -9.97 -11.36 -2.08
CA GLU A 60 -10.35 -11.79 -0.73
C GLU A 60 -10.62 -10.61 0.21
N LEU A 61 -10.26 -9.39 -0.21
CA LEU A 61 -10.60 -8.15 0.50
C LEU A 61 -11.87 -7.57 -0.11
N ASP A 62 -12.88 -7.37 0.73
CA ASP A 62 -14.17 -6.81 0.35
C ASP A 62 -14.65 -5.78 1.38
N SER A 63 -15.84 -5.23 1.15
CA SER A 63 -16.46 -4.25 2.05
C SER A 63 -16.80 -4.77 3.46
N SER A 64 -16.61 -6.06 3.76
CA SER A 64 -16.76 -6.58 5.13
C SER A 64 -15.60 -6.18 6.05
N PHE A 65 -14.46 -5.78 5.48
CA PHE A 65 -13.32 -5.27 6.22
C PHE A 65 -13.51 -3.79 6.54
N ASP A 66 -13.37 -3.43 7.82
CA ASP A 66 -13.46 -2.03 8.23
C ASP A 66 -12.21 -1.22 7.83
N ILE A 67 -11.03 -1.85 7.85
CA ILE A 67 -9.74 -1.21 7.55
C ILE A 67 -8.64 -2.25 7.27
N LEU A 68 -7.67 -1.89 6.44
CA LEU A 68 -6.39 -2.59 6.29
C LEU A 68 -5.28 -1.80 6.98
N ILE A 69 -4.59 -2.43 7.93
CA ILE A 69 -3.41 -1.88 8.60
C ILE A 69 -2.16 -2.34 7.85
N SER A 70 -1.45 -1.38 7.26
CA SER A 70 -0.16 -1.57 6.61
C SER A 70 0.96 -1.22 7.59
N ILE A 71 1.76 -2.20 7.99
CA ILE A 71 2.87 -2.04 8.93
C ILE A 71 4.17 -1.95 8.13
N GLY A 72 4.73 -0.75 8.02
CA GLY A 72 5.92 -0.50 7.22
C GLY A 72 6.04 0.95 6.77
N GLY A 73 6.82 1.17 5.71
CA GLY A 73 7.00 2.49 5.11
C GLY A 73 6.03 2.75 3.96
N ASP A 74 6.30 3.81 3.20
CA ASP A 74 5.46 4.20 2.05
C ASP A 74 5.37 3.10 0.99
N GLY A 75 6.47 2.39 0.71
CA GLY A 75 6.46 1.24 -0.22
C GLY A 75 5.50 0.12 0.21
N THR A 76 5.36 -0.09 1.53
CA THR A 76 4.41 -1.07 2.07
C THR A 76 2.96 -0.61 1.89
N ILE A 77 2.70 0.70 1.96
CA ILE A 77 1.38 1.28 1.69
C ILE A 77 1.04 1.19 0.20
N LEU A 78 2.00 1.47 -0.68
CA LEU A 78 1.82 1.30 -2.13
C LEU A 78 1.45 -0.15 -2.46
N ARG A 79 2.14 -1.12 -1.86
CA ARG A 79 1.82 -2.54 -2.05
C ARG A 79 0.46 -2.91 -1.45
N ALA A 80 0.12 -2.38 -0.28
CA ALA A 80 -1.21 -2.57 0.32
C ALA A 80 -2.35 -2.10 -0.59
N ALA A 81 -2.16 -0.99 -1.31
CA ALA A 81 -3.15 -0.51 -2.26
C ALA A 81 -3.38 -1.46 -3.45
N THR A 82 -2.35 -2.22 -3.85
CA THR A 82 -2.50 -3.26 -4.88
C THR A 82 -3.30 -4.48 -4.39
N LEU A 83 -3.43 -4.66 -3.07
CA LEU A 83 -4.28 -5.66 -2.43
C LEU A 83 -5.71 -5.12 -2.24
N VAL A 84 -5.87 -3.85 -1.85
CA VAL A 84 -7.21 -3.27 -1.67
C VAL A 84 -7.95 -3.07 -2.99
N ARG A 85 -7.29 -2.51 -4.02
CA ARG A 85 -7.91 -2.16 -5.31
C ARG A 85 -9.32 -1.55 -5.15
N ASP A 86 -10.31 -2.14 -5.81
CA ASP A 86 -11.69 -1.64 -5.88
C ASP A 86 -12.56 -2.11 -4.70
N SER A 87 -12.01 -2.85 -3.72
CA SER A 87 -12.75 -3.29 -2.53
C SER A 87 -13.28 -2.12 -1.69
N GLY A 88 -12.66 -0.95 -1.81
CA GLY A 88 -13.01 0.26 -1.06
C GLY A 88 -12.54 0.26 0.41
N VAL A 89 -11.80 -0.78 0.84
CA VAL A 89 -11.28 -0.89 2.20
C VAL A 89 -10.26 0.23 2.48
N PRO A 90 -10.46 1.07 3.50
CA PRO A 90 -9.49 2.11 3.85
C PRO A 90 -8.13 1.52 4.27
N ILE A 91 -7.04 2.21 3.93
CA ILE A 91 -5.68 1.81 4.32
C ILE A 91 -5.17 2.74 5.40
N LEU A 92 -4.67 2.17 6.48
CA LEU A 92 -3.95 2.84 7.55
C LEU A 92 -2.49 2.41 7.56
N GLY A 93 -1.60 3.36 7.31
CA GLY A 93 -0.15 3.15 7.39
C GLY A 93 0.43 3.40 8.77
N ILE A 94 1.02 2.39 9.40
CA ILE A 94 1.78 2.50 10.64
C ILE A 94 3.26 2.44 10.31
N ASN A 95 3.96 3.54 10.58
CA ASN A 95 5.38 3.65 10.27
C ASN A 95 6.22 2.95 11.34
N ALA A 96 6.96 1.94 10.93
CA ALA A 96 7.82 1.17 11.80
C ALA A 96 9.33 1.49 11.63
N GLY A 97 9.64 2.57 10.90
CA GLY A 97 11.00 3.03 10.58
C GLY A 97 11.12 4.56 10.50
N ARG A 98 11.71 5.07 9.41
CA ARG A 98 11.86 6.53 9.17
C ARG A 98 10.55 7.14 8.72
N LEU A 99 10.25 8.36 9.17
CA LEU A 99 9.04 9.10 8.79
C LEU A 99 8.96 9.22 7.25
N GLY A 100 7.83 8.76 6.69
CA GLY A 100 7.50 8.84 5.26
C GLY A 100 6.36 9.83 5.02
N PHE A 101 5.88 9.92 3.79
CA PHE A 101 4.80 10.81 3.39
C PHE A 101 3.41 10.20 3.57
N LEU A 102 3.30 8.86 3.51
CA LEU A 102 2.03 8.13 3.59
C LEU A 102 1.81 7.48 4.96
N ALA A 103 2.88 6.97 5.58
CA ALA A 103 2.81 6.34 6.90
C ALA A 103 2.92 7.40 8.01
N THR A 104 1.80 7.68 8.69
CA THR A 104 1.66 8.84 9.58
C THR A 104 1.75 8.52 11.08
N VAL A 105 1.59 7.25 11.47
CA VAL A 105 1.55 6.85 12.88
C VAL A 105 2.93 6.44 13.35
N GLN A 106 3.47 7.14 14.36
CA GLN A 106 4.71 6.79 15.03
C GLN A 106 4.47 5.72 16.11
N LYS A 107 5.55 5.06 16.53
CA LYS A 107 5.57 4.02 17.57
C LYS A 107 4.94 4.48 18.89
N ASP A 108 5.12 5.74 19.24
CA ASP A 108 4.66 6.28 20.51
C ASP A 108 3.13 6.39 20.49
N ASN A 109 2.48 5.67 21.41
CA ASN A 109 1.04 5.73 21.67
C ASN A 109 0.13 4.99 20.66
N ILE A 110 0.60 3.87 20.09
CA ILE A 110 -0.19 2.97 19.22
C ILE A 110 -1.55 2.61 19.83
N ALA A 111 -1.62 2.28 21.12
CA ALA A 111 -2.87 1.89 21.77
C ALA A 111 -3.92 3.01 21.73
N ALA A 112 -3.53 4.26 22.02
CA ALA A 112 -4.44 5.41 21.92
C ALA A 112 -4.88 5.65 20.48
N PHE A 113 -3.96 5.49 19.52
CA PHE A 113 -4.28 5.63 18.11
C PHE A 113 -5.28 4.56 17.62
N LEU A 114 -5.04 3.29 17.95
CA LEU A 114 -5.95 2.20 17.62
C LEU A 114 -7.30 2.34 18.32
N GLN A 115 -7.38 3.02 19.48
CA GLN A 115 -8.66 3.36 20.09
C GLN A 115 -9.49 4.29 19.21
N PHE A 116 -8.88 5.28 18.53
CA PHE A 116 -9.61 6.10 17.55
C PHE A 116 -10.16 5.28 16.38
N ILE A 117 -9.44 4.23 15.98
CA ILE A 117 -9.89 3.30 14.93
C ILE A 117 -11.11 2.51 15.39
N ILE A 118 -11.09 1.95 16.59
CA ILE A 118 -12.24 1.25 17.19
C ILE A 118 -13.45 2.18 17.34
N ASP A 119 -13.21 3.40 17.84
CA ASP A 119 -14.24 4.40 18.06
C ASP A 119 -14.77 5.02 16.75
N LYS A 120 -14.20 4.65 15.59
CA LYS A 120 -14.46 5.26 14.27
C LYS A 120 -14.26 6.79 14.25
N LYS A 121 -13.32 7.28 15.06
CA LYS A 121 -12.93 8.69 15.18
C LYS A 121 -11.78 9.03 14.22
N TYR A 122 -12.04 8.86 12.93
CA TYR A 122 -11.09 9.18 11.87
C TYR A 122 -11.81 9.70 10.63
N SER A 123 -11.07 10.35 9.74
CA SER A 123 -11.57 10.78 8.43
C SER A 123 -10.83 10.05 7.31
N ILE A 124 -11.54 9.69 6.25
CA ILE A 124 -10.93 9.10 5.06
C ILE A 124 -10.41 10.20 4.13
N SER A 125 -9.11 10.18 3.87
CA SER A 125 -8.50 11.01 2.83
C SER A 125 -8.46 10.25 1.51
N LYS A 126 -9.24 10.70 0.52
CA LYS A 126 -9.19 10.14 -0.83
C LYS A 126 -7.88 10.53 -1.52
N ARG A 127 -7.28 9.59 -2.26
CA ARG A 127 -6.07 9.81 -3.05
C ARG A 127 -6.41 9.61 -4.53
N THR A 128 -5.86 10.47 -5.39
CA THR A 128 -5.98 10.33 -6.84
C THR A 128 -5.08 9.20 -7.31
N LEU A 129 -5.55 8.43 -8.29
CA LEU A 129 -4.78 7.38 -8.97
C LEU A 129 -4.62 7.75 -10.44
N LEU A 130 -3.51 7.29 -11.04
CA LEU A 130 -3.36 7.20 -12.49
C LEU A 130 -3.90 5.84 -12.96
N SER A 131 -4.57 5.82 -14.10
CA SER A 131 -4.91 4.59 -14.82
C SER A 131 -4.04 4.49 -16.07
N LEU A 132 -3.64 3.26 -16.41
CA LEU A 132 -2.77 2.94 -17.52
C LEU A 132 -3.50 2.04 -18.51
N SER A 133 -3.33 2.33 -19.80
CA SER A 133 -3.71 1.43 -20.89
C SER A 133 -2.61 1.43 -21.94
N CYS A 134 -2.50 0.34 -22.70
CA CYS A 134 -1.49 0.17 -23.73
C CYS A 134 -2.13 -0.30 -25.04
N PHE A 135 -1.57 0.16 -26.16
CA PHE A 135 -1.94 -0.31 -27.49
C PHE A 135 -0.68 -0.66 -28.31
N PRO A 136 -0.53 -1.91 -28.79
CA PRO A 136 -1.42 -3.05 -28.51
C PRO A 136 -1.43 -3.42 -27.02
N GLU A 137 -2.44 -4.18 -26.60
CA GLU A 137 -2.61 -4.57 -25.20
C GLU A 137 -1.38 -5.33 -24.68
N ASN A 138 -0.99 -5.05 -23.44
CA ASN A 138 0.11 -5.72 -22.77
C ASN A 138 -0.43 -6.51 -21.58
N GLU A 139 -0.42 -7.84 -21.70
CA GLU A 139 -0.92 -8.76 -20.67
C GLU A 139 -0.22 -8.58 -19.30
N ALA A 140 1.05 -8.14 -19.28
CA ALA A 140 1.77 -7.90 -18.03
C ALA A 140 1.25 -6.68 -17.24
N ILE A 141 0.54 -5.77 -17.91
CA ILE A 141 0.00 -4.53 -17.31
C ILE A 141 -1.49 -4.69 -16.97
N LYS A 142 -2.15 -5.69 -17.57
CA LYS A 142 -3.60 -5.88 -17.49
C LYS A 142 -4.12 -6.11 -16.07
N ASP A 143 -3.39 -6.87 -15.25
CA ASP A 143 -3.80 -7.14 -13.86
C ASP A 143 -3.60 -5.93 -12.92
N LEU A 144 -2.57 -5.12 -13.16
CA LEU A 144 -2.26 -3.95 -12.33
C LEU A 144 -2.02 -2.72 -13.22
N ASN A 145 -3.13 -2.08 -13.58
CA ASN A 145 -3.17 -1.00 -14.55
C ASN A 145 -3.39 0.39 -13.90
N PHE A 146 -2.89 0.59 -12.67
CA PHE A 146 -2.99 1.87 -11.98
C PHE A 146 -1.75 2.16 -11.14
N ALA A 147 -1.56 3.44 -10.80
CA ALA A 147 -0.50 3.88 -9.91
C ALA A 147 -0.99 4.95 -8.93
N ILE A 148 -0.55 4.87 -7.67
CA ILE A 148 -0.75 5.93 -6.67
C ILE A 148 0.23 7.06 -6.88
N ASN A 149 1.51 6.76 -7.12
CA ASN A 149 2.53 7.78 -7.23
C ASN A 149 2.72 8.18 -8.69
N GLU A 150 3.35 7.33 -9.50
CA GLU A 150 3.72 7.66 -10.86
C GLU A 150 3.66 6.47 -11.83
N ILE A 151 3.57 6.79 -13.12
CA ILE A 151 3.88 5.91 -14.23
C ILE A 151 5.13 6.47 -14.90
N SER A 152 6.17 5.64 -15.01
CA SER A 152 7.43 6.02 -15.66
C SER A 152 7.61 5.26 -16.96
N VAL A 153 7.77 5.99 -18.06
CA VAL A 153 8.22 5.49 -19.35
C VAL A 153 9.73 5.72 -19.42
N SER A 154 10.52 4.68 -19.68
CA SER A 154 11.98 4.82 -19.75
C SER A 154 12.59 3.98 -20.87
N ARG A 155 13.78 4.39 -21.32
CA ARG A 155 14.56 3.62 -22.29
C ARG A 155 14.96 2.26 -21.71
N LYS A 156 14.79 1.19 -22.49
CA LYS A 156 15.22 -0.16 -22.10
C LYS A 156 16.63 -0.45 -22.62
N GLU A 157 17.60 -0.50 -21.70
CA GLU A 157 18.96 -1.07 -21.92
C GLU A 157 19.71 -0.55 -23.16
N THR A 158 19.50 0.71 -23.54
CA THR A 158 20.19 1.39 -24.65
C THR A 158 20.87 2.66 -24.15
N THR A 159 22.00 3.07 -24.72
CA THR A 159 22.66 4.35 -24.39
C THR A 159 22.03 5.56 -25.08
N SER A 160 21.15 5.33 -26.05
CA SER A 160 20.50 6.40 -26.81
C SER A 160 19.22 6.86 -26.13
N MET A 161 18.96 8.16 -26.19
CA MET A 161 17.69 8.76 -25.77
C MET A 161 16.54 8.23 -26.64
N ILE A 162 15.34 8.19 -26.07
CA ILE A 162 14.11 7.86 -26.77
C ILE A 162 13.35 9.15 -27.13
N THR A 163 12.58 9.10 -28.21
CA THR A 163 11.60 10.14 -28.53
C THR A 163 10.25 9.76 -27.95
N ILE A 164 9.68 10.63 -27.12
CA ILE A 164 8.38 10.43 -26.48
C ILE A 164 7.44 11.53 -26.96
N GLU A 165 6.44 11.15 -27.74
CA GLU A 165 5.36 12.06 -28.12
C GLU A 165 4.27 12.08 -27.06
N THR A 166 3.83 13.28 -26.69
CA THR A 166 2.80 13.47 -25.68
C THR A 166 1.58 14.14 -26.26
N TYR A 167 0.42 13.67 -25.82
CA TYR A 167 -0.87 14.18 -26.23
C TYR A 167 -1.68 14.49 -24.97
N LEU A 168 -2.35 15.64 -24.95
CA LEU A 168 -3.29 16.01 -23.90
C LEU A 168 -4.67 16.18 -24.54
N ASN A 169 -5.66 15.44 -24.04
CA ASN A 169 -7.01 15.42 -24.63
C ASN A 169 -7.00 15.16 -26.16
N ASN A 170 -6.14 14.24 -26.61
CA ASN A 170 -5.91 13.87 -28.01
C ASN A 170 -5.27 14.95 -28.88
N GLU A 171 -4.83 16.08 -28.31
CA GLU A 171 -4.08 17.10 -29.01
C GLU A 171 -2.58 16.92 -28.77
N TYR A 172 -1.78 17.03 -29.83
CA TYR A 172 -0.32 16.98 -29.73
C TYR A 172 0.17 18.11 -28.82
N LEU A 173 0.93 17.75 -27.79
CA LEU A 173 1.49 18.70 -26.83
C LEU A 173 2.96 18.99 -27.16
N ASN A 174 3.79 17.95 -27.12
CA ASN A 174 5.24 18.07 -27.37
C ASN A 174 5.89 16.69 -27.64
N SER A 175 7.09 16.72 -28.22
CA SER A 175 7.99 15.58 -28.37
C SER A 175 9.23 15.78 -27.52
N TYR A 176 9.49 14.85 -26.60
CA TYR A 176 10.66 14.88 -25.72
C TYR A 176 11.75 13.95 -26.24
N TRP A 177 12.99 14.42 -26.27
CA TRP A 177 14.19 13.58 -26.45
C TRP A 177 14.86 13.42 -25.09
N ALA A 178 14.66 12.25 -24.47
CA ALA A 178 15.02 12.05 -23.07
C ALA A 178 15.31 10.57 -22.75
N ASP A 179 15.78 10.34 -21.53
CA ASP A 179 15.90 8.98 -20.95
C ASP A 179 14.53 8.37 -20.61
N GLY A 180 13.51 9.20 -20.41
CA GLY A 180 12.18 8.79 -20.02
C GLY A 180 11.24 9.97 -19.75
N LEU A 181 10.00 9.64 -19.40
CA LEU A 181 8.96 10.58 -18.98
C LEU A 181 8.21 10.00 -17.78
N ILE A 182 8.06 10.82 -16.73
CA ILE A 182 7.31 10.46 -15.52
C ILE A 182 5.99 11.23 -15.51
N ILE A 183 4.89 10.50 -15.33
CA ILE A 183 3.56 11.04 -15.11
C ILE A 183 3.20 10.73 -13.66
N ALA A 184 3.07 11.76 -12.82
CA ALA A 184 2.85 11.59 -11.38
C ALA A 184 1.52 12.19 -10.92
N THR A 185 0.92 11.59 -9.90
CA THR A 185 -0.16 12.18 -9.12
C THR A 185 0.38 13.25 -8.16
N PRO A 186 -0.48 14.04 -7.49
CA PRO A 186 -0.03 14.89 -6.38
C PRO A 186 0.70 14.12 -5.28
N THR A 187 0.34 12.86 -5.03
CA THR A 187 1.02 12.02 -4.04
C THR A 187 2.41 11.60 -4.49
N GLY A 188 2.61 11.31 -5.78
CA GLY A 188 3.93 10.96 -6.34
C GLY A 188 4.85 12.14 -6.62
N SER A 189 4.51 13.35 -6.15
CA SER A 189 5.35 14.54 -6.36
C SER A 189 6.57 14.62 -5.44
N THR A 190 6.62 13.79 -4.41
CA THR A 190 7.67 13.68 -3.39
C THR A 190 8.41 12.35 -3.50
#